data_AF-A0A126T2A7-F1
#
_entry.id   AF-A0A126T2A7-F1
#
_cell.length_a   1.000
_cell.length_b   1.000
_cell.length_c   1.000
_cell.angle_alpha   90.00
_cell.angle_beta   90.00
_cell.angle_gamma   90.00
#
_symmetry.space_group_name_H-M   'P 1'
#
loop_
_entity.id
_entity.type
_entity.pdbx_description
1 polymer ?
#
loop_
_entity_poly.entity_id
_entity_poly.type
_entity_poly.pdbx_seq_one_letter_code
_entity_poly.pdbx_strand_id
1 'polypeptide(L)'
;MAMPTLEPIQDGDLLAFCQFLTEHLSSERSAEQWAQAFQQNWGVAKPNNGFLIRDEGKIVGGIGAIYAERIIRGQAERFCNITSWCVLEAFRSQSMRLAMAVVSQPGFHFTDLTPTEVVSKTLQFLKFKPMNERHALWPNIPWPFAQLGGIRVLTDYDAIEGTLAPADAKVFHDHRHLPWLRHLAVGKPGAYCLVTWKPNRLKGVPGALVLGFSDPELFLTYRPTIGSYFLQHGYFYTRAESRLLPRLPKLSHELAGYRNKVFRSDTLTESDISNFYSEIVGLNQ
;
A
#
# COMPACT_ATOMS: atom_id res chain seq x y z
N MET A 1 -25.48 -3.39 32.09
CA MET A 1 -24.53 -4.03 31.17
C MET A 1 -23.18 -3.37 31.37
N ALA A 2 -22.11 -4.15 31.54
CA ALA A 2 -20.77 -3.58 31.60
C ALA A 2 -20.46 -2.88 30.26
N MET A 3 -19.68 -1.80 30.29
CA MET A 3 -19.27 -1.17 29.04
C MET A 3 -18.31 -2.08 28.29
N PRO A 4 -18.44 -2.20 26.95
CA PRO A 4 -17.45 -2.90 26.13
C PRO A 4 -16.04 -2.34 26.36
N THR A 5 -15.08 -3.25 26.55
CA THR A 5 -13.67 -2.93 26.78
C THR A 5 -12.97 -2.63 25.46
N LEU A 6 -12.00 -1.72 25.48
CA LEU A 6 -11.15 -1.37 24.35
C LEU A 6 -9.73 -1.81 24.68
N GLU A 7 -9.14 -2.66 23.85
CA GLU A 7 -7.87 -3.33 24.14
C GLU A 7 -6.93 -3.27 22.93
N PRO A 8 -5.61 -3.13 23.13
CA PRO A 8 -4.63 -3.26 22.05
C PRO A 8 -4.57 -4.72 21.57
N ILE A 9 -4.48 -4.93 20.26
CA ILE A 9 -4.36 -6.27 19.67
C ILE A 9 -2.91 -6.73 19.80
N GLN A 10 -2.64 -7.67 20.69
CA GLN A 10 -1.33 -8.30 20.82
C GLN A 10 -1.17 -9.44 19.81
N ASP A 11 0.04 -9.97 19.64
CA ASP A 11 0.29 -11.07 18.69
C ASP A 11 -0.52 -12.33 19.02
N GLY A 12 -0.81 -12.58 20.31
CA GLY A 12 -1.68 -13.67 20.75
C GLY A 12 -3.16 -13.49 20.39
N ASP A 13 -3.63 -12.25 20.21
CA ASP A 13 -5.02 -11.94 19.83
C ASP A 13 -5.23 -11.98 18.31
N LEU A 14 -4.14 -11.95 17.54
CA LEU A 14 -4.19 -11.61 16.12
C LEU A 14 -5.05 -12.57 15.32
N LEU A 15 -4.94 -13.88 15.55
CA LEU A 15 -5.71 -14.88 14.82
C LEU A 15 -7.21 -14.75 15.11
N ALA A 16 -7.60 -14.51 16.36
CA ALA A 16 -9.00 -14.32 16.74
C ALA A 16 -9.58 -13.03 16.13
N PHE A 17 -8.80 -11.95 16.11
CA PHE A 17 -9.20 -10.72 15.40
C PHE A 17 -9.35 -10.95 13.89
N CYS A 18 -8.42 -11.69 13.29
CA CYS A 18 -8.48 -11.99 11.86
C CYS A 18 -9.67 -12.90 11.49
N GLN A 19 -10.05 -13.84 12.36
CA GLN A 19 -11.28 -14.62 12.22
C GLN A 19 -12.51 -13.71 12.21
N PHE A 20 -12.58 -12.76 13.15
CA PHE A 20 -13.64 -11.75 13.18
C PHE A 20 -13.69 -10.92 11.87
N LEU A 21 -12.54 -10.54 11.30
CA LEU A 21 -12.49 -9.84 10.01
C LEU A 21 -12.98 -10.70 8.84
N THR A 22 -12.62 -11.98 8.81
CA THR A 22 -13.12 -12.92 7.79
C THR A 22 -14.65 -13.05 7.86
N GLU A 23 -15.21 -13.13 9.07
CA GLU A 23 -16.65 -13.29 9.28
C GLU A 23 -17.45 -12.02 8.95
N HIS A 24 -16.92 -10.84 9.28
CA HIS A 24 -17.71 -9.60 9.28
C HIS A 24 -17.24 -8.51 8.31
N LEU A 25 -16.04 -8.61 7.74
CA LEU A 25 -15.51 -7.63 6.79
C LEU A 25 -15.34 -8.19 5.38
N SER A 26 -14.72 -9.35 5.24
CA SER A 26 -14.51 -9.98 3.93
C SER A 26 -14.24 -11.47 4.06
N SER A 27 -15.19 -12.28 3.59
CA SER A 27 -15.08 -13.75 3.56
C SER A 27 -14.16 -14.28 2.47
N GLU A 28 -13.65 -13.41 1.59
CA GLU A 28 -12.69 -13.76 0.53
C GLU A 28 -11.28 -14.02 1.08
N ARG A 29 -10.99 -13.58 2.31
CA ARG A 29 -9.68 -13.75 2.96
C ARG A 29 -9.80 -14.63 4.19
N SER A 30 -8.93 -15.62 4.32
CA SER A 30 -8.80 -16.41 5.54
C SER A 30 -8.18 -15.58 6.67
N ALA A 31 -8.34 -16.04 7.90
CA ALA A 31 -7.75 -15.37 9.07
C ALA A 31 -6.21 -15.33 8.96
N GLU A 32 -5.59 -16.35 8.40
CA GLU A 32 -4.13 -16.42 8.18
C GLU A 32 -3.67 -15.39 7.14
N GLN A 33 -4.45 -15.20 6.07
CA GLN A 33 -4.15 -14.19 5.05
C GLN A 33 -4.25 -12.77 5.61
N TRP A 34 -5.22 -12.51 6.48
CA TRP A 34 -5.27 -11.26 7.25
C TRP A 34 -4.07 -11.11 8.17
N ALA A 35 -3.75 -12.15 8.95
CA ALA A 35 -2.65 -12.14 9.90
C ALA A 35 -1.30 -11.86 9.23
N GLN A 36 -1.07 -12.38 8.02
CA GLN A 36 0.15 -12.11 7.25
C GLN A 36 0.41 -10.61 7.08
N ALA A 37 -0.61 -9.78 6.82
CA ALA A 37 -0.44 -8.34 6.66
C ALA A 37 0.00 -7.64 7.97
N PHE A 38 -0.50 -8.09 9.11
CA PHE A 38 -0.16 -7.53 10.43
C PHE A 38 1.17 -8.08 11.00
N GLN A 39 1.61 -9.25 10.52
CA GLN A 39 2.86 -9.89 10.92
C GLN A 39 4.09 -9.36 10.17
N GLN A 40 3.91 -8.45 9.21
CA GLN A 40 5.02 -7.87 8.47
C GLN A 40 6.00 -7.17 9.43
N ASN A 41 7.30 -7.45 9.25
CA ASN A 41 8.37 -6.80 10.02
C ASN A 41 9.07 -5.75 9.14
N TRP A 42 8.48 -4.57 9.06
CA TRP A 42 8.97 -3.48 8.23
C TRP A 42 9.80 -2.47 9.03
N GLY A 43 10.73 -2.99 9.84
CA GLY A 43 11.79 -2.20 10.46
C GLY A 43 11.38 -1.38 11.68
N VAL A 44 10.22 -1.63 12.28
CA VAL A 44 9.76 -0.93 13.48
C VAL A 44 9.28 -1.91 14.54
N ALA A 45 9.63 -1.64 15.80
CA ALA A 45 9.02 -2.33 16.92
C ALA A 45 7.56 -1.89 17.04
N LYS A 46 6.64 -2.74 16.60
CA LYS A 46 5.20 -2.45 16.63
C LYS A 46 4.68 -2.43 18.08
N PRO A 47 3.88 -1.43 18.48
CA PRO A 47 3.29 -1.37 19.82
C PRO A 47 2.10 -2.32 20.00
N ASN A 48 1.46 -2.74 18.90
CA ASN A 48 0.30 -3.64 18.81
C ASN A 48 0.05 -3.95 17.31
N ASN A 49 -1.08 -4.59 17.00
CA ASN A 49 -1.59 -4.82 15.64
C ASN A 49 -2.88 -4.02 15.34
N GLY A 50 -3.14 -2.96 16.14
CA GLY A 50 -4.38 -2.21 16.17
C GLY A 50 -5.09 -2.32 17.51
N PHE A 51 -6.40 -2.07 17.51
CA PHE A 51 -7.24 -2.13 18.71
C PHE A 51 -8.52 -2.92 18.43
N LEU A 52 -9.04 -3.60 19.45
CA LEU A 52 -10.30 -4.32 19.40
C LEU A 52 -11.25 -3.88 20.52
N ILE A 53 -12.53 -4.15 20.33
CA ILE A 53 -13.57 -4.00 21.34
C ILE A 53 -14.03 -5.39 21.76
N ARG A 54 -14.04 -5.67 23.06
CA ARG A 54 -14.67 -6.88 23.61
C ARG A 54 -15.93 -6.54 24.37
N ASP A 55 -16.95 -7.37 24.18
CA ASP A 55 -18.15 -7.40 25.00
C ASP A 55 -18.39 -8.83 25.45
N GLU A 56 -18.52 -9.04 26.76
CA GLU A 56 -18.67 -10.38 27.37
C GLU A 56 -17.63 -11.41 26.87
N GLY A 57 -16.39 -10.97 26.68
CA GLY A 57 -15.26 -11.78 26.22
C GLY A 57 -15.19 -12.00 24.70
N LYS A 58 -16.20 -11.58 23.93
CA LYS A 58 -16.26 -11.73 22.47
C LYS A 58 -15.77 -10.47 21.77
N ILE A 59 -15.06 -10.64 20.65
CA ILE A 59 -14.68 -9.51 19.79
C ILE A 59 -15.94 -9.02 19.07
N VAL A 60 -16.26 -7.73 19.24
CA VAL A 60 -17.44 -7.10 18.62
C VAL A 60 -17.07 -5.95 17.68
N GLY A 61 -15.78 -5.65 17.56
CA GLY A 61 -15.23 -4.70 16.62
C GLY A 61 -13.72 -4.59 16.73
N GLY A 62 -13.09 -4.01 15.73
CA GLY A 62 -11.69 -3.69 15.76
C GLY A 62 -11.24 -2.83 14.58
N ILE A 63 -10.00 -2.36 14.70
CA ILE A 63 -9.29 -1.58 13.70
C ILE A 63 -7.88 -2.14 13.62
N GLY A 64 -7.44 -2.51 12.42
CA GLY A 64 -6.10 -3.02 12.19
C GLY A 64 -5.08 -1.89 12.02
N ALA A 65 -3.84 -2.15 12.38
CA ALA A 65 -2.72 -1.23 12.14
C ALA A 65 -1.50 -2.00 11.63
N ILE A 66 -0.94 -1.52 10.52
CA ILE A 66 0.32 -2.01 9.95
C ILE A 66 1.39 -0.95 10.17
N TYR A 67 2.55 -1.36 10.71
CA TYR A 67 3.61 -0.45 11.13
C TYR A 67 4.85 -0.60 10.25
N ALA A 68 5.51 0.52 9.97
CA ALA A 68 6.79 0.51 9.28
C ALA A 68 7.68 1.69 9.68
N GLU A 69 8.98 1.54 9.51
CA GLU A 69 9.95 2.63 9.54
C GLU A 69 10.57 2.79 8.15
N ARG A 70 10.66 4.02 7.67
CA ARG A 70 11.14 4.35 6.33
C ARG A 70 12.06 5.54 6.37
N ILE A 71 13.08 5.55 5.50
CA ILE A 71 13.87 6.76 5.27
C ILE A 71 13.12 7.66 4.29
N ILE A 72 12.76 8.87 4.74
CA ILE A 72 12.10 9.90 3.93
C ILE A 72 12.90 11.19 4.10
N ARG A 73 13.33 11.79 2.99
CA ARG A 73 14.16 13.01 2.99
C ARG A 73 15.41 12.88 3.90
N GLY A 74 15.97 11.67 3.96
CA GLY A 74 17.14 11.34 4.79
C GLY A 74 16.87 11.09 6.27
N GLN A 75 15.62 11.14 6.72
CA GLN A 75 15.23 10.92 8.12
C GLN A 75 14.44 9.61 8.28
N ALA A 76 14.65 8.92 9.40
CA ALA A 76 13.85 7.75 9.76
C ALA A 76 12.47 8.21 10.26
N GLU A 77 11.44 7.92 9.48
CA GLU A 77 10.05 8.28 9.74
C GLU A 77 9.22 7.02 10.00
N ARG A 78 8.41 7.04 11.06
CA ARG A 78 7.58 5.89 11.46
C ARG A 78 6.15 6.08 10.99
N PHE A 79 5.57 5.01 10.46
CA PHE A 79 4.23 4.99 9.91
C PHE A 79 3.35 3.99 10.64
N CYS A 80 2.09 4.38 10.81
CA CYS A 80 0.98 3.51 11.21
C CYS A 80 -0.09 3.60 10.11
N ASN A 81 -0.16 2.59 9.26
CA ASN A 81 -1.21 2.44 8.27
C ASN A 81 -2.43 1.78 8.90
N ILE A 82 -3.53 2.53 8.98
CA ILE A 82 -4.82 2.09 9.49
C ILE A 82 -5.50 1.26 8.42
N THR A 83 -6.05 0.12 8.82
CA THR A 83 -6.75 -0.78 7.90
C THR A 83 -7.80 -1.61 8.63
N SER A 84 -8.55 -2.44 7.90
CA SER A 84 -9.46 -3.45 8.45
C SER A 84 -10.37 -2.97 9.58
N TRP A 85 -11.01 -1.81 9.39
CA TRP A 85 -11.90 -1.23 10.39
C TRP A 85 -13.31 -1.83 10.28
N CYS A 86 -13.69 -2.66 11.24
CA CYS A 86 -14.99 -3.33 11.27
C CYS A 86 -15.58 -3.33 12.69
N VAL A 87 -16.86 -2.99 12.83
CA VAL A 87 -17.58 -3.00 14.11
C VAL A 87 -18.99 -3.51 13.87
N LEU A 88 -19.44 -4.44 14.71
CA LEU A 88 -20.80 -4.98 14.64
C LEU A 88 -21.83 -3.87 14.84
N GLU A 89 -22.99 -4.01 14.21
CA GLU A 89 -24.03 -2.98 14.16
C GLU A 89 -24.43 -2.45 15.55
N ALA A 90 -24.67 -3.35 16.50
CA ALA A 90 -25.03 -2.99 17.88
C ALA A 90 -23.96 -2.17 18.62
N PHE A 91 -22.71 -2.19 18.16
CA PHE A 91 -21.56 -1.54 18.79
C PHE A 91 -20.99 -0.39 17.97
N ARG A 92 -21.63 0.02 16.86
CA ARG A 92 -21.12 1.11 16.00
C ARG A 92 -20.87 2.43 16.71
N SER A 93 -21.59 2.71 17.80
CA SER A 93 -21.35 3.89 18.66
C SER A 93 -19.94 3.90 19.29
N GLN A 94 -19.30 2.73 19.42
CA GLN A 94 -17.95 2.57 19.94
C GLN A 94 -16.87 2.72 18.86
N SER A 95 -17.24 2.73 17.58
CA SER A 95 -16.30 2.73 16.45
C SER A 95 -15.27 3.87 16.53
N MET A 96 -15.70 5.05 16.95
CA MET A 96 -14.81 6.21 17.06
C MET A 96 -13.70 6.02 18.11
N ARG A 97 -13.95 5.24 19.17
CA ARG A 97 -12.95 4.95 20.22
C ARG A 97 -11.74 4.20 19.64
N LEU A 98 -11.97 3.31 18.67
CA LEU A 98 -10.92 2.57 17.98
C LEU A 98 -9.98 3.51 17.22
N ALA A 99 -10.55 4.37 16.37
CA ALA A 99 -9.74 5.33 15.61
C ALA A 99 -9.01 6.31 16.52
N MET A 100 -9.65 6.81 17.58
CA MET A 100 -8.99 7.68 18.56
C MET A 100 -7.82 6.98 19.26
N ALA A 101 -7.96 5.70 19.63
CA ALA A 101 -6.87 4.95 20.25
C ALA A 101 -5.67 4.78 19.31
N VAL A 102 -5.92 4.47 18.04
CA VAL A 102 -4.84 4.36 17.04
C VAL A 102 -4.10 5.69 16.87
N VAL A 103 -4.83 6.78 16.63
CA VAL A 103 -4.24 8.09 16.27
C VAL A 103 -3.68 8.87 17.46
N SER A 104 -3.92 8.37 18.69
CA SER A 104 -3.33 8.91 19.91
C SER A 104 -1.96 8.30 20.22
N GLN A 105 -1.55 7.27 19.48
CA GLN A 105 -0.21 6.71 19.62
C GLN A 105 0.84 7.73 19.15
N PRO A 106 1.78 8.15 20.01
CA PRO A 106 2.76 9.16 19.66
C PRO A 106 3.82 8.63 18.69
N GLY A 107 4.43 9.53 17.92
CA GLY A 107 5.61 9.22 17.11
C GLY A 107 5.34 8.49 15.78
N PHE A 108 4.09 8.49 15.31
CA PHE A 108 3.73 7.91 14.00
C PHE A 108 3.04 8.93 13.10
N HIS A 109 3.35 8.84 11.80
CA HIS A 109 2.50 9.37 10.73
C HIS A 109 1.42 8.34 10.40
N PHE A 110 0.19 8.79 10.18
CA PHE A 110 -0.92 7.87 9.93
C PHE A 110 -1.37 7.92 8.48
N THR A 111 -1.75 6.77 7.94
CA THR A 111 -2.31 6.66 6.60
C THR A 111 -3.51 5.72 6.60
N ASP A 112 -4.47 5.95 5.72
CA ASP A 112 -5.46 4.98 5.28
C ASP A 112 -5.60 5.17 3.77
N LEU A 113 -5.14 4.19 3.01
CA LEU A 113 -4.99 4.28 1.57
C LEU A 113 -6.13 3.60 0.81
N THR A 114 -7.08 3.00 1.52
CA THR A 114 -8.26 2.36 0.94
C THR A 114 -9.56 2.59 1.73
N PRO A 115 -9.79 3.76 2.33
CA PRO A 115 -10.93 3.96 3.20
C PRO A 115 -12.23 3.90 2.40
N THR A 116 -13.30 3.47 3.06
CA THR A 116 -14.65 3.76 2.55
C THR A 116 -14.92 5.26 2.63
N GLU A 117 -15.93 5.76 1.91
CA GLU A 117 -16.26 7.19 1.96
C GLU A 117 -16.60 7.65 3.39
N VAL A 118 -17.32 6.80 4.13
CA VAL A 118 -17.66 7.04 5.54
C VAL A 118 -16.40 7.09 6.39
N VAL A 119 -15.50 6.10 6.27
CA VAL A 119 -14.24 6.06 7.03
C VAL A 119 -13.38 7.30 6.73
N SER A 120 -13.26 7.69 5.47
CA SER A 120 -12.47 8.88 5.09
C SER A 120 -13.04 10.16 5.72
N LYS A 121 -14.36 10.36 5.68
CA LYS A 121 -15.01 11.50 6.35
C LYS A 121 -14.74 11.48 7.85
N THR A 122 -14.84 10.30 8.48
CA THR A 122 -14.53 10.14 9.92
C THR A 122 -13.07 10.50 10.23
N LEU A 123 -12.10 10.02 9.45
CA LEU A 123 -10.68 10.30 9.64
C LEU A 123 -10.34 11.78 9.41
N GLN A 124 -11.05 12.48 8.53
CA GLN A 124 -10.87 13.92 8.33
C GLN A 124 -11.23 14.73 9.58
N PHE A 125 -12.22 14.31 10.39
CA PHE A 125 -12.47 14.90 11.71
C PHE A 125 -11.29 14.70 12.68
N LEU A 126 -10.48 13.66 12.47
CA LEU A 126 -9.24 13.39 13.21
C LEU A 126 -8.00 14.05 12.59
N LYS A 127 -8.19 15.11 11.81
CA LYS A 127 -7.14 15.91 11.14
C LYS A 127 -6.39 15.17 10.03
N PHE A 128 -6.95 14.08 9.50
CA PHE A 128 -6.42 13.50 8.28
C PHE A 128 -6.75 14.41 7.10
N LYS A 129 -5.79 14.52 6.17
CA LYS A 129 -5.88 15.30 4.95
C LYS A 129 -6.13 14.32 3.79
N PRO A 130 -7.04 14.63 2.85
CA PRO A 130 -7.20 13.84 1.64
C PRO A 130 -5.94 13.93 0.77
N MET A 131 -5.69 12.89 -0.02
CA MET A 131 -4.61 12.83 -1.02
C MET A 131 -5.17 12.79 -2.43
N ASN A 132 -4.34 13.18 -3.41
CA ASN A 132 -4.67 13.03 -4.82
C ASN A 132 -4.86 11.54 -5.19
N GLU A 133 -6.11 11.18 -5.44
CA GLU A 133 -6.57 9.82 -5.75
C GLU A 133 -6.58 9.50 -7.25
N ARG A 134 -6.20 10.45 -8.11
CA ARG A 134 -6.24 10.24 -9.55
C ARG A 134 -5.25 9.18 -9.96
N HIS A 135 -5.61 8.41 -10.98
CA HIS A 135 -4.69 7.49 -11.61
C HIS A 135 -4.45 7.89 -13.06
N ALA A 136 -3.18 8.04 -13.41
CA ALA A 136 -2.77 8.14 -14.79
C ALA A 136 -2.80 6.74 -15.42
N LEU A 137 -3.46 6.64 -16.58
CA LEU A 137 -3.55 5.46 -17.41
C LEU A 137 -3.00 5.78 -18.79
N TRP A 138 -2.15 4.92 -19.34
CA TRP A 138 -1.64 5.07 -20.71
C TRP A 138 -1.47 3.73 -21.40
N PRO A 139 -1.57 3.68 -22.74
CA PRO A 139 -1.38 2.44 -23.49
C PRO A 139 0.07 1.98 -23.43
N ASN A 140 0.25 0.66 -23.43
CA ASN A 140 1.53 0.01 -23.63
C ASN A 140 1.74 -0.21 -25.13
N ILE A 141 2.87 0.26 -25.66
CA ILE A 141 3.17 0.29 -27.10
C ILE A 141 4.50 -0.44 -27.31
N PRO A 142 4.68 -1.18 -28.43
CA PRO A 142 5.98 -1.78 -28.75
C PRO A 142 7.09 -0.72 -28.81
N TRP A 143 8.26 -1.05 -28.25
CA TRP A 143 9.42 -0.16 -28.27
C TRP A 143 10.70 -0.93 -28.66
N PRO A 144 10.90 -1.22 -29.97
CA PRO A 144 12.00 -2.07 -30.43
C PRO A 144 13.39 -1.43 -30.24
N PHE A 145 13.45 -0.12 -29.96
CA PHE A 145 14.71 0.61 -29.80
C PHE A 145 15.29 0.57 -28.37
N ALA A 146 14.64 -0.10 -27.42
CA ALA A 146 15.13 -0.20 -26.03
C ALA A 146 16.56 -0.76 -25.94
N GLN A 147 16.81 -1.86 -26.65
CA GLN A 147 18.08 -2.58 -26.60
C GLN A 147 19.23 -1.80 -27.27
N LEU A 148 18.92 -0.97 -28.28
CA LEU A 148 19.89 -0.08 -28.92
C LEU A 148 20.43 0.99 -27.96
N GLY A 149 19.65 1.36 -26.94
CA GLY A 149 20.07 2.28 -25.87
C GLY A 149 20.72 1.61 -24.66
N GLY A 150 20.98 0.30 -24.70
CA GLY A 150 21.53 -0.46 -23.58
C GLY A 150 20.60 -0.62 -22.38
N ILE A 151 19.30 -0.31 -22.53
CA ILE A 151 18.30 -0.43 -21.46
C ILE A 151 17.87 -1.88 -21.36
N ARG A 152 17.89 -2.43 -20.15
CA ARG A 152 17.50 -3.81 -19.84
C ARG A 152 16.33 -3.83 -18.87
N VAL A 153 15.48 -4.84 -18.99
CA VAL A 153 14.47 -5.22 -17.99
C VAL A 153 14.94 -6.50 -17.32
N LEU A 154 15.09 -6.47 -16.01
CA LEU A 154 15.46 -7.59 -15.17
C LEU A 154 14.22 -8.04 -14.39
N THR A 155 13.93 -9.33 -14.44
CA THR A 155 12.80 -9.96 -13.72
C THR A 155 13.25 -11.09 -12.82
N ASP A 156 14.50 -11.55 -12.98
CA ASP A 156 15.15 -12.49 -12.09
C ASP A 156 15.49 -11.80 -10.76
N TYR A 157 15.13 -12.43 -9.64
CA TYR A 157 15.18 -11.77 -8.34
C TYR A 157 16.62 -11.56 -7.85
N ASP A 158 17.53 -12.48 -8.16
CA ASP A 158 18.94 -12.36 -7.80
C ASP A 158 19.61 -11.26 -8.63
N ALA A 159 19.27 -11.16 -9.92
CA ALA A 159 19.71 -10.06 -10.78
C ALA A 159 19.15 -8.70 -10.35
N ILE A 160 17.89 -8.62 -9.92
CA ILE A 160 17.31 -7.40 -9.35
C ILE A 160 18.09 -7.01 -8.09
N GLU A 161 18.21 -7.91 -7.12
CA GLU A 161 18.86 -7.63 -5.83
C GLU A 161 20.32 -7.18 -6.02
N GLY A 162 21.07 -7.82 -6.93
CA GLY A 162 22.45 -7.47 -7.24
C GLY A 162 22.67 -6.16 -8.01
N THR A 163 21.62 -5.48 -8.49
CA THR A 163 21.75 -4.26 -9.32
C THR A 163 21.19 -3.00 -8.67
N LEU A 164 20.36 -3.14 -7.64
CA LEU A 164 19.70 -2.02 -7.00
C LEU A 164 20.61 -1.29 -6.01
N ALA A 165 20.35 0.01 -5.82
CA ALA A 165 20.93 0.76 -4.71
C ALA A 165 20.45 0.16 -3.37
N PRO A 166 21.22 0.27 -2.26
CA PRO A 166 20.87 -0.37 -1.00
C PRO A 166 19.45 -0.05 -0.46
N ALA A 167 18.99 1.20 -0.63
CA ALA A 167 17.64 1.60 -0.22
C ALA A 167 16.54 0.89 -1.04
N ASP A 168 16.74 0.76 -2.34
CA ASP A 168 15.81 0.09 -3.25
C ASP A 168 15.83 -1.42 -3.06
N ALA A 169 17.02 -1.98 -2.84
CA ALA A 169 17.20 -3.39 -2.52
C ALA A 169 16.45 -3.77 -1.23
N LYS A 170 16.47 -2.90 -0.21
CA LYS A 170 15.65 -3.08 1.00
C LYS A 170 14.16 -3.11 0.68
N VAL A 171 13.65 -2.16 -0.10
CA VAL A 171 12.22 -2.14 -0.48
C VAL A 171 11.86 -3.40 -1.26
N PHE A 172 12.71 -3.86 -2.17
CA PHE A 172 12.50 -5.12 -2.89
C PHE A 172 12.48 -6.31 -1.93
N HIS A 173 13.47 -6.43 -1.05
CA HIS A 173 13.60 -7.52 -0.09
C HIS A 173 12.40 -7.59 0.88
N ASP A 174 11.94 -6.44 1.38
CA ASP A 174 10.80 -6.34 2.31
C ASP A 174 9.45 -6.77 1.69
N HIS A 175 9.37 -6.94 0.36
CA HIS A 175 8.12 -7.21 -0.34
C HIS A 175 8.17 -8.40 -1.32
N ARG A 176 9.35 -8.91 -1.69
CA ARG A 176 9.51 -9.99 -2.68
C ARG A 176 8.83 -11.31 -2.31
N HIS A 177 8.54 -11.54 -1.02
CA HIS A 177 7.86 -12.73 -0.54
C HIS A 177 6.34 -12.69 -0.75
N LEU A 178 5.77 -11.52 -1.10
CA LEU A 178 4.33 -11.34 -1.27
C LEU A 178 3.92 -11.82 -2.68
N PRO A 179 3.19 -12.94 -2.82
CA PRO A 179 3.04 -13.64 -4.11
C PRO A 179 2.14 -12.92 -5.12
N TRP A 180 1.35 -11.93 -4.70
CA TRP A 180 0.52 -11.11 -5.58
C TRP A 180 1.27 -9.90 -6.17
N LEU A 181 2.48 -9.63 -5.68
CA LEU A 181 3.34 -8.58 -6.21
C LEU A 181 4.27 -9.13 -7.28
N ARG A 182 4.57 -8.29 -8.26
CA ARG A 182 5.57 -8.53 -9.28
C ARG A 182 6.56 -7.40 -9.26
N HIS A 183 7.81 -7.75 -9.52
CA HIS A 183 8.92 -6.81 -9.51
C HIS A 183 9.66 -6.88 -10.84
N LEU A 184 10.13 -5.73 -11.31
CA LEU A 184 11.15 -5.64 -12.34
C LEU A 184 12.13 -4.53 -11.98
N ALA A 185 13.37 -4.65 -12.41
CA ALA A 185 14.31 -3.54 -12.46
C ALA A 185 14.53 -3.15 -13.92
N VAL A 186 14.41 -1.87 -14.23
CA VAL A 186 14.60 -1.36 -15.60
C VAL A 186 15.63 -0.26 -15.63
N GLY A 187 16.56 -0.33 -16.59
CA GLY A 187 17.56 0.70 -16.76
C GLY A 187 18.88 0.16 -17.28
N LYS A 188 19.95 0.85 -16.88
CA LYS A 188 21.34 0.56 -17.25
C LYS A 188 22.20 0.47 -15.97
N PRO A 189 23.41 -0.09 -16.02
CA PRO A 189 24.30 -0.15 -14.87
C PRO A 189 24.43 1.22 -14.18
N GLY A 190 24.20 1.25 -12.86
CA GLY A 190 24.22 2.46 -12.03
C GLY A 190 22.97 3.35 -12.10
N ALA A 191 21.96 3.00 -12.91
CA ALA A 191 20.71 3.77 -13.04
C ALA A 191 19.53 2.82 -13.29
N TYR A 192 19.35 1.82 -12.42
CA TYR A 192 18.18 0.95 -12.43
C TYR A 192 17.05 1.54 -11.58
N CYS A 193 15.84 1.47 -12.11
CA CYS A 193 14.61 1.79 -11.39
C CYS A 193 13.89 0.48 -11.04
N LEU A 194 13.68 0.24 -9.74
CA LEU A 194 12.80 -0.83 -9.27
C LEU A 194 11.36 -0.42 -9.55
N VAL A 195 10.56 -1.34 -10.08
CA VAL A 195 9.11 -1.16 -10.31
C VAL A 195 8.38 -2.33 -9.69
N THR A 196 7.51 -2.03 -8.73
CA THR A 196 6.59 -3.01 -8.13
C THR A 196 5.19 -2.79 -8.67
N TRP A 197 4.58 -3.87 -9.15
CA TRP A 197 3.30 -3.82 -9.85
C TRP A 197 2.50 -5.09 -9.63
N LYS A 198 1.22 -5.05 -9.97
CA LYS A 198 0.35 -6.25 -10.04
C LYS A 198 -0.52 -6.23 -11.30
N PRO A 199 -0.95 -7.40 -11.78
CA PRO A 199 -1.99 -7.47 -12.81
C PRO A 199 -3.24 -6.71 -12.38
N ASN A 200 -3.84 -5.99 -13.32
CA ASN A 200 -5.07 -5.25 -13.13
C ASN A 200 -6.00 -5.46 -14.34
N ARG A 201 -7.30 -5.24 -14.14
CA ARG A 201 -8.29 -5.25 -15.24
C ARG A 201 -9.13 -3.99 -15.19
N LEU A 202 -9.33 -3.36 -16.35
CA LEU A 202 -10.22 -2.22 -16.49
C LEU A 202 -11.17 -2.51 -17.64
N LYS A 203 -12.48 -2.59 -17.35
CA LYS A 203 -13.52 -2.93 -18.32
C LYS A 203 -13.16 -4.18 -19.15
N GLY A 204 -12.66 -5.22 -18.48
CA GLY A 204 -12.24 -6.49 -19.10
C GLY A 204 -10.82 -6.48 -19.71
N VAL A 205 -10.22 -5.32 -19.98
CA VAL A 205 -8.89 -5.22 -20.59
C VAL A 205 -7.80 -5.47 -19.52
N PRO A 206 -6.86 -6.42 -19.75
CA PRO A 206 -5.70 -6.61 -18.88
C PRO A 206 -4.71 -5.45 -18.95
N GLY A 207 -4.17 -5.04 -17.80
CA GLY A 207 -3.12 -4.04 -17.69
C GLY A 207 -2.26 -4.25 -16.45
N ALA A 208 -1.23 -3.41 -16.30
CA ALA A 208 -0.34 -3.41 -15.14
C ALA A 208 -0.69 -2.22 -14.23
N LEU A 209 -1.02 -2.49 -12.97
CA LEU A 209 -1.11 -1.46 -11.94
C LEU A 209 0.24 -1.36 -11.23
N VAL A 210 0.96 -0.27 -11.48
CA VAL A 210 2.20 0.06 -10.79
C VAL A 210 1.86 0.64 -9.42
N LEU A 211 2.35 -0.03 -8.38
CA LEU A 211 2.10 0.33 -6.98
C LEU A 211 3.18 1.27 -6.45
N GLY A 212 4.42 1.15 -6.95
CA GLY A 212 5.52 2.02 -6.58
C GLY A 212 6.76 1.77 -7.43
N PHE A 213 7.69 2.72 -7.37
CA PHE A 213 8.99 2.67 -8.04
C PHE A 213 10.04 3.40 -7.21
N SER A 214 11.32 3.08 -7.41
CA SER A 214 12.40 3.70 -6.62
C SER A 214 12.73 5.13 -7.03
N ASP A 215 12.73 5.41 -8.34
CA ASP A 215 13.02 6.73 -8.88
C ASP A 215 11.92 7.16 -9.87
N PRO A 216 11.13 8.20 -9.54
CA PRO A 216 10.02 8.66 -10.39
C PRO A 216 10.47 9.20 -11.77
N GLU A 217 11.65 9.81 -11.88
CA GLU A 217 12.16 10.35 -13.14
C GLU A 217 12.74 9.24 -14.03
N LEU A 218 13.46 8.28 -13.45
CA LEU A 218 13.91 7.09 -14.18
C LEU A 218 12.71 6.24 -14.62
N PHE A 219 11.68 6.10 -13.79
CA PHE A 219 10.45 5.40 -14.16
C PHE A 219 9.83 6.01 -15.42
N LEU A 220 9.68 7.34 -15.47
CA LEU A 220 9.15 8.00 -16.67
C LEU A 220 10.08 7.93 -17.87
N THR A 221 11.40 7.98 -17.66
CA THR A 221 12.40 7.84 -18.72
C THR A 221 12.35 6.45 -19.35
N TYR A 222 12.21 5.41 -18.54
CA TYR A 222 12.15 4.02 -18.99
C TYR A 222 10.74 3.52 -19.31
N ARG A 223 9.71 4.35 -19.13
CA ARG A 223 8.30 4.04 -19.42
C ARG A 223 8.07 3.34 -20.77
N PRO A 224 8.67 3.76 -21.92
CA PRO A 224 8.46 3.05 -23.18
C PRO A 224 8.94 1.60 -23.14
N THR A 225 10.07 1.34 -22.49
CA THR A 225 10.65 0.00 -22.33
C THR A 225 9.81 -0.85 -21.38
N ILE A 226 9.37 -0.28 -20.26
CA ILE A 226 8.44 -0.91 -19.31
C ILE A 226 7.14 -1.30 -20.04
N GLY A 227 6.57 -0.36 -20.80
CA GLY A 227 5.34 -0.59 -21.58
C GLY A 227 5.51 -1.69 -22.61
N SER A 228 6.62 -1.71 -23.36
CA SER A 228 6.90 -2.77 -24.32
C SER A 228 7.02 -4.14 -23.65
N TYR A 229 7.69 -4.22 -22.49
CA TYR A 229 7.75 -5.45 -21.68
C TYR A 229 6.34 -5.89 -21.26
N PHE A 230 5.54 -5.00 -20.69
CA PHE A 230 4.17 -5.32 -20.28
C PHE A 230 3.30 -5.78 -21.44
N LEU A 231 3.40 -5.14 -22.61
CA LEU A 231 2.66 -5.53 -23.80
C LEU A 231 3.00 -6.95 -24.26
N GLN A 232 4.29 -7.31 -24.27
CA GLN A 232 4.76 -8.67 -24.60
C GLN A 232 4.21 -9.74 -23.63
N HIS A 233 3.83 -9.34 -22.42
CA HIS A 233 3.25 -10.22 -21.39
C HIS A 233 1.72 -10.09 -21.30
N GLY A 234 1.07 -9.49 -22.31
CA GLY A 234 -0.39 -9.43 -22.42
C GLY A 234 -1.06 -8.31 -21.61
N TYR A 235 -0.30 -7.30 -21.17
CA TYR A 235 -0.83 -6.14 -20.46
C TYR A 235 -0.86 -4.91 -21.39
N PHE A 236 -2.06 -4.46 -21.75
CA PHE A 236 -2.26 -3.47 -22.82
C PHE A 236 -2.17 -2.01 -22.36
N TYR A 237 -2.22 -1.76 -21.05
CA TYR A 237 -2.04 -0.44 -20.47
C TYR A 237 -1.24 -0.54 -19.18
N THR A 238 -0.61 0.58 -18.82
CA THR A 238 -0.05 0.79 -17.50
C THR A 238 -0.90 1.83 -16.78
N ARG A 239 -1.10 1.60 -15.48
CA ARG A 239 -1.79 2.51 -14.58
C ARG A 239 -0.94 2.76 -13.35
N ALA A 240 -0.85 4.00 -12.90
CA ALA A 240 -0.18 4.40 -11.66
C ALA A 240 -0.99 5.51 -10.98
N GLU A 241 -0.83 5.68 -9.68
CA GLU A 241 -1.37 6.87 -8.99
C GLU A 241 -0.64 8.12 -9.48
N SER A 242 -1.39 9.14 -9.90
CA SER A 242 -0.83 10.37 -10.49
C SER A 242 0.11 11.08 -9.52
N ARG A 243 -0.18 11.05 -8.21
CA ARG A 243 0.64 11.66 -7.15
C ARG A 243 2.05 11.07 -7.03
N LEU A 244 2.27 9.85 -7.50
CA LEU A 244 3.59 9.21 -7.47
C LEU A 244 4.46 9.67 -8.64
N LEU A 245 3.85 10.23 -9.68
CA LEU A 245 4.54 10.65 -10.90
C LEU A 245 4.98 12.12 -10.75
N PRO A 246 6.19 12.48 -11.20
CA PRO A 246 6.65 13.87 -11.16
C PRO A 246 5.90 14.73 -12.17
N ARG A 247 5.30 14.10 -13.20
CA ARG A 247 4.43 14.70 -14.21
C ARG A 247 3.56 13.63 -14.87
N LEU A 248 2.45 14.05 -15.46
CA LEU A 248 1.64 13.15 -16.28
C LEU A 248 2.38 12.75 -17.57
N PRO A 249 2.44 11.45 -17.88
CA PRO A 249 3.06 10.99 -19.10
C PRO A 249 2.30 11.45 -20.35
N LYS A 250 3.02 11.69 -21.46
CA LYS A 250 2.35 11.92 -22.76
C LYS A 250 1.42 10.75 -23.11
N LEU A 251 0.28 11.06 -23.72
CA LEU A 251 -0.77 10.10 -24.08
C LEU A 251 -1.39 9.38 -22.87
N SER A 252 -1.36 10.00 -21.69
CA SER A 252 -2.11 9.50 -20.54
C SER A 252 -3.50 10.11 -20.45
N HIS A 253 -4.44 9.34 -19.92
CA HIS A 253 -5.72 9.80 -19.42
C HIS A 253 -5.73 9.69 -17.89
N GLU A 254 -6.22 10.71 -17.20
CA GLU A 254 -6.43 10.63 -15.75
C GLU A 254 -7.83 10.15 -15.43
N LEU A 255 -7.88 9.06 -14.69
CA LEU A 255 -9.09 8.48 -14.15
C LEU A 255 -9.30 9.00 -12.72
N ALA A 256 -10.54 9.40 -12.40
CA ALA A 256 -10.97 9.86 -11.08
C ALA A 256 -11.98 8.87 -10.46
N GLY A 257 -12.34 9.09 -9.18
CA GLY A 257 -13.31 8.25 -8.46
C GLY A 257 -12.68 7.01 -7.82
N TYR A 258 -11.36 6.96 -7.70
CA TYR A 258 -10.68 5.99 -6.84
C TYR A 258 -10.68 6.53 -5.42
N ARG A 259 -10.94 5.66 -4.44
CA ARG A 259 -11.39 6.03 -3.09
C ARG A 259 -10.44 6.99 -2.36
N ASN A 260 -11.07 7.75 -1.45
CA ASN A 260 -10.61 8.88 -0.64
C ASN A 260 -9.40 8.62 0.27
N LYS A 261 -8.23 8.29 -0.30
CA LYS A 261 -6.97 8.12 0.44
C LYS A 261 -6.71 9.31 1.37
N VAL A 262 -6.30 9.03 2.59
CA VAL A 262 -6.04 10.06 3.59
C VAL A 262 -4.75 9.80 4.36
N PHE A 263 -4.12 10.86 4.83
CA PHE A 263 -2.95 10.80 5.69
C PHE A 263 -2.99 11.86 6.78
N ARG A 264 -2.31 11.63 7.89
CA ARG A 264 -2.10 12.61 8.96
C ARG A 264 -0.62 12.66 9.30
N SER A 265 -0.04 13.83 9.07
CA SER A 265 1.33 14.17 9.42
C SER A 265 1.43 15.70 9.62
N ASP A 266 2.30 16.08 10.55
CA ASP A 266 2.65 17.47 10.80
C ASP A 266 3.89 17.91 9.99
N THR A 267 4.71 16.97 9.51
CA THR A 267 5.99 17.24 8.83
C THR A 267 6.04 16.77 7.37
N LEU A 268 5.21 15.81 6.99
CA LEU A 268 5.21 15.20 5.65
C LEU A 268 4.07 15.71 4.77
N THR A 269 4.28 15.63 3.46
CA THR A 269 3.29 15.94 2.41
C THR A 269 2.83 14.67 1.71
N GLU A 270 1.75 14.75 0.93
CA GLU A 270 1.21 13.58 0.21
C GLU A 270 2.23 12.90 -0.74
N SER A 271 3.21 13.66 -1.25
CA SER A 271 4.30 13.17 -2.09
C SER A 271 5.31 12.29 -1.36
N ASP A 272 5.38 12.37 -0.02
CA ASP A 272 6.26 11.53 0.80
C ASP A 272 5.60 10.18 1.14
N ILE A 273 4.28 10.10 0.98
CA ILE A 273 3.49 8.92 1.32
C ILE A 273 3.66 7.88 0.21
N SER A 274 4.18 6.70 0.52
CA SER A 274 4.26 5.60 -0.45
C SER A 274 3.06 4.67 -0.30
N ASN A 275 2.81 3.88 -1.34
CA ASN A 275 1.95 2.70 -1.23
C ASN A 275 2.68 1.51 -0.59
N PHE A 276 4.02 1.48 -0.65
CA PHE A 276 4.80 0.48 0.06
C PHE A 276 4.55 0.59 1.56
N TYR A 277 4.72 -0.52 2.26
CA TYR A 277 4.57 -0.57 3.70
C TYR A 277 3.15 -0.21 4.20
N SER A 278 2.14 -0.56 3.41
CA SER A 278 0.72 -0.28 3.67
C SER A 278 -0.16 -1.47 3.29
N GLU A 279 -1.44 -1.40 3.65
CA GLU A 279 -2.49 -2.35 3.27
C GLU A 279 -2.68 -2.53 1.75
N ILE A 280 -2.23 -1.60 0.91
CA ILE A 280 -2.25 -1.75 -0.56
C ILE A 280 -1.31 -2.86 -1.02
N VAL A 281 -0.20 -3.03 -0.31
CA VAL A 281 0.86 -3.96 -0.64
C VAL A 281 0.77 -5.20 0.25
N GLY A 282 0.51 -5.01 1.54
CA GLY A 282 0.40 -6.08 2.54
C GLY A 282 -0.86 -6.93 2.44
N LEU A 283 -1.93 -6.43 1.81
CA LEU A 283 -3.14 -7.21 1.52
C LEU A 283 -3.28 -7.42 0.01
N ASN A 284 -3.59 -8.64 -0.40
CA ASN A 284 -4.02 -8.89 -1.77
C ASN A 284 -5.40 -8.24 -1.99
N GLN A 285 -5.46 -7.19 -2.82
CA GLN A 285 -6.69 -6.44 -3.15
C GLN A 285 -7.08 -6.60 -4.61
#